data_AF-A0A9D5PUQ4-F1
#
_entry.id   AF-A0A9D5PUQ4-F1
#
_cell.length_a   1.000
_cell.length_b   1.000
_cell.length_c   1.000
_cell.angle_alpha   90.00
_cell.angle_beta   90.00
_cell.angle_gamma   90.00
#
_symmetry.space_group_name_H-M   'P 1'
#
loop_
_entity.id
_entity.type
_entity.pdbx_description
1 polymer ?
#
loop_
_entity_poly.entity_id
_entity_poly.type
_entity_poly.pdbx_seq_one_letter_code
_entity_poly.pdbx_strand_id
1 'polypeptide(L)' 'MTKANRLRFDTTRLTGLIEGGIGRRECARLTGIGRQRLDRLLSGEADFTQCEIKQLASVLMLSGGEVTAYFFTPKVQKF' A
#
# COMPACT_ATOMS: atom_id res chain seq x y z
N MET A 1 -28.64 -8.56 -0.79
CA MET A 1 -27.66 -7.48 -1.05
C MET A 1 -26.34 -8.14 -1.44
N THR A 2 -26.07 -8.21 -2.74
CA THR A 2 -24.85 -8.79 -3.31
C THR A 2 -23.64 -7.97 -2.84
N LYS A 3 -22.74 -8.58 -2.07
CA LYS A 3 -21.42 -8.00 -1.79
C LYS A 3 -20.77 -7.71 -3.13
N ALA A 4 -20.63 -6.43 -3.47
CA ALA A 4 -19.84 -6.02 -4.62
C ALA A 4 -18.47 -6.71 -4.51
N ASN A 5 -18.06 -7.42 -5.56
CA ASN A 5 -16.73 -8.01 -5.66
C ASN A 5 -15.72 -6.86 -5.68
N ARG A 6 -15.32 -6.38 -4.49
CA ARG A 6 -14.35 -5.29 -4.34
C ARG A 6 -13.03 -5.85 -4.84
N LEU A 7 -12.58 -5.35 -6.00
CA LEU A 7 -11.24 -5.60 -6.52
C LEU A 7 -10.25 -5.32 -5.40
N ARG A 8 -9.63 -6.37 -4.86
CA ARG A 8 -8.67 -6.23 -3.75
C ARG A 8 -7.30 -5.90 -4.34
N PHE A 9 -6.60 -4.95 -3.74
CA PHE A 9 -5.25 -4.64 -4.18
C PHE A 9 -4.26 -5.76 -3.78
N ASP A 10 -3.44 -6.27 -4.71
CA ASP A 10 -2.30 -7.15 -4.39
C ASP A 10 -1.07 -6.35 -3.98
N THR A 11 -1.00 -6.07 -2.69
CA THR A 11 0.05 -5.32 -2.02
C THR A 11 1.25 -6.18 -1.61
N THR A 12 1.33 -7.46 -2.00
CA THR A 12 2.41 -8.37 -1.56
C THR A 12 3.80 -7.81 -1.77
N ARG A 13 4.04 -7.20 -2.94
CA ARG A 13 5.34 -6.57 -3.25
C ARG A 13 5.63 -5.36 -2.35
N LEU A 14 4.62 -4.53 -2.10
CA LEU A 14 4.75 -3.36 -1.23
C LEU A 14 4.99 -3.79 0.23
N THR A 15 4.29 -4.82 0.69
CA THR A 15 4.51 -5.43 2.01
C THR A 15 5.94 -5.95 2.13
N GLY A 16 6.44 -6.68 1.12
CA GLY A 16 7.81 -7.17 1.10
C GLY A 16 8.85 -6.03 1.15
N LEU A 17 8.61 -4.94 0.42
CA LEU A 17 9.47 -3.75 0.48
C LEU A 17 9.50 -3.11 1.88
N ILE A 18 8.33 -2.95 2.50
CA ILE A 18 8.23 -2.34 3.83
C ILE A 18 8.93 -3.22 4.87
N GLU A 19 8.64 -4.52 4.89
CA GLU A 19 9.20 -5.44 5.89
C GLU A 19 10.68 -5.75 5.69
N GLY A 20 11.15 -5.74 4.44
CA GLY A 20 12.58 -5.89 4.12
C GLY A 20 13.39 -4.62 4.39
N GLY A 21 12.74 -3.48 4.61
CA GLY A 21 13.38 -2.20 4.90
C GLY A 21 13.13 -1.75 6.33
N ILE A 22 12.32 -0.70 6.48
CA ILE A 22 12.09 -0.01 7.76
C ILE A 22 11.15 -0.78 8.71
N GLY A 23 10.40 -1.76 8.22
CA GLY A 23 9.38 -2.51 8.96
C GLY A 23 8.06 -1.75 9.13
N ARG A 24 6.95 -2.48 9.31
CA ARG A 24 5.60 -1.87 9.38
C ARG A 24 5.41 -0.84 10.48
N ARG A 25 5.94 -1.10 11.68
CA ARG A 25 5.78 -0.21 12.84
C ARG A 25 6.39 1.16 12.55
N GLU A 26 7.58 1.15 11.97
CA GLU A 26 8.31 2.38 11.67
C GLU A 26 7.73 3.08 10.44
N CYS A 27 7.30 2.31 9.43
CA CYS A 27 6.57 2.85 8.28
C CYS A 27 5.31 3.61 8.72
N ALA A 28 4.50 3.04 9.62
CA ALA A 28 3.32 3.73 10.18
C ALA A 28 3.71 5.03 10.91
N ARG A 29 4.81 5.00 11.67
CA ARG A 29 5.31 6.18 12.41
C ARG A 29 5.77 7.29 11.47
N LEU A 30 6.53 6.95 10.42
CA LEU A 30 7.10 7.91 9.48
C LEU A 30 6.07 8.49 8.50
N THR A 31 5.12 7.67 8.05
CA THR A 31 4.07 8.11 7.11
C THR A 31 2.92 8.85 7.80
N GLY A 32 2.79 8.72 9.13
CA GLY A 32 1.63 9.20 9.88
C GLY A 32 0.36 8.37 9.63
N ILE A 33 0.46 7.27 8.87
CA ILE A 33 -0.66 6.35 8.63
C ILE A 33 -0.81 5.48 9.89
N GLY A 34 -1.98 5.52 10.51
CA GLY A 34 -2.26 4.70 11.68
C GLY A 34 -2.03 3.21 11.40
N ARG A 35 -1.44 2.46 12.34
CA ARG A 35 -1.05 1.06 12.12
C ARG A 35 -2.18 0.18 11.57
N GLN A 36 -3.38 0.27 12.17
CA GLN A 36 -4.54 -0.49 11.68
C GLN A 36 -4.95 -0.09 10.25
N ARG A 37 -4.81 1.19 9.89
CA ARG A 37 -5.09 1.66 8.53
C ARG A 37 -4.06 1.09 7.56
N LEU A 38 -2.77 1.14 7.92
CA LEU A 38 -1.69 0.56 7.12
C LEU A 38 -1.90 -0.96 6.91
N ASP A 39 -2.28 -1.70 7.96
CA ASP A 39 -2.52 -3.14 7.84
C ASP A 39 -3.70 -3.45 6.91
N ARG A 40 -4.79 -2.67 6.95
CA ARG A 40 -5.93 -2.84 6.03
C ARG A 40 -5.59 -2.47 4.58
N LEU A 41 -4.73 -1.48 4.38
CA LEU A 41 -4.20 -1.16 3.05
C LEU A 41 -3.34 -2.31 2.51
N LEU A 42 -2.40 -2.81 3.32
CA LEU A 42 -1.48 -3.88 2.95
C LEU A 42 -2.14 -5.27 2.88
N SER A 43 -3.36 -5.45 3.40
CA SER A 43 -4.16 -6.66 3.19
C SER A 43 -5.08 -6.57 1.96
N GLY A 44 -5.15 -5.39 1.33
CA GLY A 44 -6.08 -5.11 0.23
C GLY A 44 -7.53 -4.98 0.66
N GLU A 45 -7.81 -4.80 1.95
CA GLU A 45 -9.16 -4.54 2.49
C GLU A 45 -9.62 -3.09 2.30
N ALA A 46 -8.66 -2.20 2.03
CA ALA A 46 -8.90 -0.79 1.82
C ALA A 46 -8.02 -0.24 0.68
N ASP A 47 -8.55 0.79 0.02
CA ASP A 47 -7.86 1.49 -1.06
C ASP A 47 -6.99 2.62 -0.51
N PHE A 48 -5.85 2.86 -1.16
CA PHE A 48 -4.98 3.97 -0.86
C PHE A 48 -5.58 5.29 -1.35
N THR A 49 -5.55 6.31 -0.50
CA THR A 49 -5.76 7.69 -0.92
C THR A 49 -4.50 8.25 -1.58
N GLN A 50 -4.63 9.30 -2.40
CA GLN A 50 -3.47 9.97 -2.99
C GLN A 50 -2.48 10.48 -1.93
N CYS A 51 -2.98 10.95 -0.78
CA CYS A 51 -2.13 11.38 0.33
C CYS A 51 -1.30 10.23 0.88
N GLU A 52 -1.92 9.07 1.13
CA GLU A 52 -1.23 7.87 1.62
C GLU A 52 -0.17 7.38 0.62
N ILE A 53 -0.47 7.39 -0.68
CA ILE A 53 0.50 7.04 -1.74
C ILE A 53 1.69 8.01 -1.69
N LYS A 54 1.43 9.32 -1.58
CA LYS A 54 2.48 10.34 -1.51
C LYS A 54 3.38 10.15 -0.29
N GLN A 55 2.79 9.87 0.88
CA GLN A 55 3.55 9.64 2.11
C GLN A 55 4.41 8.38 2.03
N LEU A 56 3.82 7.28 1.55
CA LEU A 56 4.54 6.02 1.37
C LEU A 56 5.67 6.15 0.35
N ALA A 57 5.42 6.80 -0.78
CA ALA A 57 6.44 7.05 -1.79
C ALA A 57 7.60 7.87 -1.24
N SER A 58 7.31 8.89 -0.42
CA SER A 58 8.35 9.71 0.21
C SER A 58 9.17 8.91 1.23
N VAL A 59 8.53 8.14 2.09
CA VAL A 59 9.22 7.36 3.15
C VAL A 59 10.02 6.20 2.59
N LEU A 60 9.50 5.54 1.56
CA LEU A 60 10.15 4.41 0.89
C LEU A 60 11.08 4.84 -0.24
N MET A 61 11.25 6.15 -0.44
CA MET A 61 12.10 6.74 -1.48
C MET A 61 11.81 6.20 -2.89
N LEU A 62 10.53 6.00 -3.22
CA LEU A 62 10.12 5.45 -4.50
C LEU A 62 10.25 6.50 -5.61
N SER A 63 10.89 6.11 -6.71
CA SER A 63 10.84 6.87 -7.96
C SER A 63 9.45 6.82 -8.60
N GLY A 64 9.15 7.73 -9.53
CA GLY A 64 7.86 7.77 -10.21
C GLY A 64 7.48 6.44 -10.89
N GLY A 65 8.45 5.76 -11.52
CA GLY A 65 8.24 4.44 -12.13
C GLY A 65 7.91 3.35 -11.10
N GLU A 66 8.52 3.40 -9.92
CA GLU A 66 8.23 2.47 -8.82
C GLU A 66 6.87 2.74 -8.19
N VAL A 67 6.47 4.01 -8.03
CA VAL A 67 5.12 4.36 -7.59
C VAL A 67 4.07 3.73 -8.51
N THR A 68 4.26 3.84 -9.82
CA THR A 68 3.38 3.13 -10.78
C THR A 68 3.42 1.62 -10.57
N ALA A 69 4.60 1.02 -10.37
CA ALA A 69 4.78 -0.41 -10.19
C ALA A 69 4.12 -0.98 -8.91
N TYR A 70 4.11 -0.22 -7.83
CA TYR A 70 3.59 -0.66 -6.52
C TYR A 70 2.12 -0.34 -6.30
N PHE A 71 1.59 0.75 -6.88
CA PHE A 71 0.23 1.22 -6.59
C PHE A 71 -0.74 1.11 -7.77
N PHE A 72 -0.26 1.01 -9.02
CA PHE A 72 -1.10 1.22 -10.20
C PHE A 72 -0.99 0.13 -11.29
N THR A 73 -0.36 -1.03 -11.04
CA THR A 73 -0.27 -2.08 -12.08
C THR A 73 -1.53 -2.97 -12.14
N PRO A 74 -1.86 -3.54 -13.32
CA PRO A 74 -2.95 -4.51 -13.45
C PRO A 74 -2.77 -5.76 -12.57
N LYS A 75 -1.52 -6.11 -12.21
CA LYS A 75 -1.20 -7.19 -11.28
C LYS A 75 -1.59 -6.88 -9.84
N VAL A 76 -1.83 -5.59 -9.52
CA VAL A 76 -2.34 -5.17 -8.22
C VAL A 76 -3.87 -5.33 -8.16
N GLN A 77 -4.59 -5.67 -9.24
CA GLN A 77 -6.03 -5.99 -9.14
C GLN A 77 -6.22 -7.50 -8.95
N LYS A 78 -6.76 -7.93 -7.81
CA LYS A 78 -7.29 -9.30 -7.64
C LYS A 78 -8.63 -9.38 -8.36
N PHE A 79 -8.71 -10.28 -9.35
CA PHE A 79 -9.95 -10.70 -10.01
C PHE A 79 -10.85 -11.48 -9.05
#